data_AF-A0A954XGD2-F1
#
_entry.id   AF-A0A954XGD2-F1
#
_cell.length_a   1.000
_cell.length_b   1.000
_cell.length_c   1.000
_cell.angle_alpha   90.00
_cell.angle_beta   90.00
_cell.angle_gamma   90.00
#
_symmetry.space_group_name_H-M   'P 1'
#
loop_
_entity.id
_entity.type
_entity.pdbx_description
1 polymer ?
#
loop_
_entity_poly.entity_id
_entity_poly.type
_entity_poly.pdbx_seq_one_letter_code
_entity_poly.pdbx_strand_id
1 'polypeptide(L)'
;MQVTRIRHEAEWDSLESDWNCLARGVPFRAWAWMRNWWRHFSDDNQLCVLTVRDDGGTLVGVAPWYLANSASKGRALRFLASGKVCSDYLSLLATEAHEDAVISAIASWLIAANRGRQNGDTSNEKPIPVGDSDRWDLLELDGISATDRPTAKLIEQLVEQGCVVNRR
;
A
#
# COMPACT_ATOMS: atom_id res chain seq x y z
N MET A 1 -15.21 -6.05 -2.13
CA MET A 1 -14.01 -5.19 -1.95
C MET A 1 -13.34 -4.89 -3.29
N GLN A 2 -13.23 -3.61 -3.66
CA GLN A 2 -12.60 -3.15 -4.88
C GLN A 2 -11.28 -2.43 -4.56
N VAL A 3 -10.16 -2.89 -5.12
CA VAL A 3 -8.85 -2.24 -5.00
C VAL A 3 -8.55 -1.40 -6.23
N THR A 4 -8.14 -0.15 -6.03
CA THR A 4 -7.70 0.76 -7.11
C THR A 4 -6.40 1.44 -6.71
N ARG A 5 -5.47 1.59 -7.65
CA ARG A 5 -4.23 2.34 -7.44
C ARG A 5 -4.39 3.78 -7.90
N ILE A 6 -4.15 4.71 -6.99
CA ILE A 6 -4.03 6.15 -7.26
C ILE A 6 -2.61 6.45 -7.73
N ARG A 7 -2.51 7.14 -8.87
CA ARG A 7 -1.24 7.51 -9.52
C ARG A 7 -1.05 9.01 -9.67
N HIS A 8 -2.14 9.76 -9.56
CA HIS A 8 -2.16 11.21 -9.73
C HIS A 8 -2.50 11.90 -8.42
N GLU A 9 -1.79 12.98 -8.11
CA GLU A 9 -2.01 13.73 -6.87
C GLU A 9 -3.43 14.29 -6.79
N ALA A 10 -4.02 14.78 -7.88
CA ALA A 10 -5.39 15.30 -7.86
C ALA A 10 -6.43 14.29 -7.36
N GLU A 11 -6.26 13.00 -7.70
CA GLU A 11 -7.12 11.93 -7.18
C GLU A 11 -6.83 11.67 -5.69
N TRP A 12 -5.56 11.68 -5.28
CA TRP A 12 -5.18 11.52 -3.87
C TRP A 12 -5.71 12.67 -3.00
N ASP A 13 -5.76 13.89 -3.54
CA ASP A 13 -6.24 15.09 -2.86
C ASP A 13 -7.71 15.00 -2.51
N SER A 14 -8.50 14.35 -3.37
CA SER A 14 -9.91 14.10 -3.11
C SER A 14 -10.17 13.16 -1.93
N LEU A 15 -9.15 12.43 -1.46
CA LEU A 15 -9.27 11.47 -0.36
C LEU A 15 -9.02 12.09 1.02
N GLU A 16 -8.64 13.37 1.14
CA GLU A 16 -8.16 13.96 2.40
C GLU A 16 -9.06 13.66 3.61
N SER A 17 -10.36 13.91 3.48
CA SER A 17 -11.32 13.72 4.58
C SER A 17 -11.43 12.24 4.98
N ASP A 18 -11.71 11.36 4.02
CA ASP A 18 -11.88 9.91 4.27
C ASP A 18 -10.59 9.28 4.80
N TRP A 19 -9.45 9.73 4.28
CA TRP A 19 -8.13 9.31 4.72
C TRP A 19 -7.90 9.61 6.19
N ASN A 20 -8.20 10.83 6.63
CA ASN A 20 -7.97 11.25 8.01
C ASN A 20 -8.88 10.50 8.99
N CYS A 21 -10.09 10.11 8.57
CA CYS A 21 -10.93 9.19 9.33
C CYS A 21 -10.23 7.83 9.54
N LEU A 22 -9.64 7.26 8.48
CA LEU A 22 -8.88 6.00 8.55
C LEU A 22 -7.56 6.12 9.32
N ALA A 23 -6.94 7.30 9.33
CA ALA A 23 -5.71 7.58 10.06
C ALA A 23 -5.91 7.67 11.58
N ARG A 24 -7.16 7.81 12.06
CA ARG A 24 -7.56 7.80 13.48
C ARG A 24 -6.76 8.77 14.36
N GLY A 25 -6.42 9.94 13.81
CA GLY A 25 -5.68 10.98 14.53
C GLY A 25 -4.20 10.69 14.75
N VAL A 26 -3.62 9.63 14.17
CA VAL A 26 -2.18 9.37 14.23
C VAL A 26 -1.45 10.34 13.29
N PRO A 27 -0.61 11.27 13.79
CA PRO A 27 -0.07 12.37 12.97
C PRO A 27 0.71 11.91 11.73
N PHE A 28 1.56 10.89 11.85
CA PHE A 28 2.35 10.36 10.74
C PHE A 28 1.55 9.57 9.71
N ARG A 29 0.30 9.22 10.03
CA ARG A 29 -0.67 8.62 9.10
C ARG A 29 -1.60 9.66 8.47
N ALA A 30 -1.60 10.90 8.97
CA ALA A 30 -2.49 11.94 8.48
C ALA A 30 -2.17 12.29 7.02
N TRP A 31 -3.21 12.59 6.25
CA TRP A 31 -3.08 12.92 4.83
C TRP A 31 -2.11 14.09 4.61
N ALA A 32 -2.24 15.16 5.41
CA ALA A 32 -1.40 16.34 5.29
C ALA A 32 0.09 16.03 5.53
N TRP A 33 0.43 15.13 6.45
CA TRP A 33 1.82 14.72 6.67
C TRP A 33 2.38 14.00 5.44
N MET A 34 1.65 12.99 4.96
CA MET A 34 2.08 12.20 3.82
C MET A 34 2.15 13.01 2.53
N ARG A 35 1.20 13.93 2.31
CA ARG A 35 1.18 14.82 1.14
C ARG A 35 2.37 15.78 1.15
N ASN A 36 2.65 16.41 2.29
CA ASN A 36 3.81 17.29 2.41
C ASN A 36 5.11 16.50 2.24
N TRP A 37 5.20 15.30 2.82
CA TRP A 37 6.35 14.44 2.61
C TRP A 37 6.54 14.11 1.12
N TRP A 38 5.47 13.70 0.42
CA TRP A 38 5.52 13.40 -1.00
C TRP A 38 6.04 14.59 -1.80
N ARG A 39 5.46 15.77 -1.59
CA ARG A 39 5.86 17.01 -2.26
C ARG A 39 7.35 17.34 -2.14
N HIS A 40 7.98 16.99 -1.02
CA HIS A 40 9.36 17.37 -0.74
C HIS A 40 10.39 16.24 -0.95
N PHE A 41 9.96 14.97 -0.88
CA PHE A 41 10.87 13.83 -0.81
C PHE A 41 10.55 12.72 -1.82
N SER A 42 9.57 12.89 -2.69
CA SER A 42 9.25 11.89 -3.72
C SER A 42 10.39 11.67 -4.71
N ASP A 43 11.25 12.66 -4.96
CA ASP A 43 12.21 12.63 -6.08
C ASP A 43 11.51 12.15 -7.37
N ASP A 44 12.13 11.23 -8.12
CA ASP A 44 11.57 10.59 -9.33
C ASP A 44 10.74 9.32 -9.03
N ASN A 45 10.33 9.12 -7.77
CA ASN A 45 9.53 7.97 -7.38
C ASN A 45 8.07 8.11 -7.87
N GLN A 46 7.37 6.98 -7.97
CA GLN A 46 6.00 6.94 -8.49
C GLN A 46 4.97 6.71 -7.38
N LEU A 47 3.90 7.50 -7.35
CA LEU A 47 2.82 7.33 -6.38
C LEU A 47 2.18 5.94 -6.53
N CYS A 48 1.98 5.25 -5.41
CA CYS A 48 1.37 3.93 -5.37
C CYS A 48 0.45 3.80 -4.15
N VAL A 49 -0.53 4.69 -4.06
CA VAL A 49 -1.55 4.62 -3.02
C VAL A 49 -2.62 3.64 -3.48
N LEU A 50 -2.84 2.56 -2.72
CA LEU A 50 -3.95 1.65 -2.98
C LEU A 50 -5.15 2.07 -2.14
N THR A 51 -6.30 2.24 -2.77
CA THR A 51 -7.58 2.45 -2.09
C THR A 51 -8.40 1.17 -2.15
N VAL A 52 -9.04 0.81 -1.04
CA VAL A 52 -9.99 -0.30 -0.96
C VAL A 52 -11.36 0.27 -0.66
N ARG A 53 -12.32 -0.04 -1.54
CA ARG A 53 -13.73 0.33 -1.37
C ARG A 53 -14.59 -0.90 -1.10
N ASP A 54 -15.60 -0.74 -0.27
CA ASP A 54 -16.63 -1.77 -0.07
C ASP A 54 -17.57 -1.84 -1.29
N ASP A 55 -18.55 -2.75 -1.25
CA ASP A 55 -19.49 -2.96 -2.35
C ASP A 55 -20.47 -1.78 -2.52
N GLY A 56 -20.59 -0.91 -1.52
CA GLY A 56 -21.32 0.35 -1.58
C GLY A 56 -20.49 1.52 -2.14
N GLY A 57 -19.21 1.30 -2.43
CA GLY A 57 -18.28 2.33 -2.92
C GLY A 57 -17.64 3.18 -1.83
N THR A 58 -17.85 2.88 -0.55
CA THR A 58 -17.26 3.61 0.58
C THR A 58 -15.78 3.29 0.70
N LEU A 59 -14.92 4.29 0.95
CA LEU A 59 -13.50 4.05 1.23
C LEU A 59 -13.34 3.41 2.60
N VAL A 60 -12.91 2.15 2.64
CA VAL A 60 -12.75 1.37 3.88
C VAL A 60 -11.31 1.03 4.19
N GLY A 61 -10.39 1.24 3.24
CA GLY A 61 -8.98 0.95 3.42
C GLY A 61 -8.05 1.71 2.48
N VAL A 62 -6.81 1.92 2.93
CA VAL A 62 -5.74 2.60 2.19
C VAL A 62 -4.40 1.95 2.49
N ALA A 63 -3.61 1.66 1.44
CA ALA A 63 -2.20 1.34 1.55
C ALA A 63 -1.35 2.52 1.03
N PRO A 64 -0.71 3.29 1.92
CA PRO A 64 -0.01 4.52 1.56
C PRO A 64 1.43 4.26 1.07
N TRP A 65 1.59 3.84 -0.18
CA TRP A 65 2.91 3.51 -0.72
C TRP A 65 3.36 4.38 -1.90
N TYR A 66 4.63 4.23 -2.23
CA TYR A 66 5.25 4.67 -3.47
C TYR A 66 6.20 3.60 -4.02
N LEU A 67 6.45 3.65 -5.33
CA LEU A 67 7.42 2.80 -6.01
C LEU A 67 8.73 3.55 -6.23
N ALA A 68 9.82 2.95 -5.76
CA ALA A 68 11.18 3.42 -5.93
C ALA A 68 11.96 2.47 -6.85
N ASN A 69 12.60 3.01 -7.88
CA ASN A 69 13.47 2.22 -8.73
C ASN A 69 14.89 2.20 -8.15
N SER A 70 15.50 1.02 -8.11
CA SER A 70 16.88 0.82 -7.68
C SER A 70 17.58 -0.16 -8.62
N ALA A 71 18.80 0.15 -9.04
CA ALA A 71 19.62 -0.74 -9.84
C ALA A 71 19.92 -2.08 -9.14
N SER A 72 20.00 -2.08 -7.80
CA SER A 72 20.34 -3.28 -7.02
C SER A 72 19.11 -4.03 -6.46
N LYS A 73 17.97 -3.36 -6.31
CA LYS A 73 16.76 -3.93 -5.67
C LYS A 73 15.55 -4.03 -6.61
N GLY A 74 15.67 -3.58 -7.85
CA GLY A 74 14.53 -3.49 -8.77
C GLY A 74 13.53 -2.40 -8.33
N ARG A 75 12.24 -2.66 -8.56
CA ARG A 75 11.12 -1.78 -8.21
C ARG A 75 10.65 -2.08 -6.78
N ALA A 76 11.10 -1.28 -5.82
CA ALA A 76 10.75 -1.43 -4.41
C ALA A 76 9.49 -0.63 -4.07
N LEU A 77 8.51 -1.28 -3.43
CA LEU A 77 7.35 -0.64 -2.84
C LEU A 77 7.68 -0.23 -1.39
N ARG A 78 7.44 1.03 -1.03
CA ARG A 78 7.79 1.62 0.28
C ARG A 78 6.67 2.49 0.82
N PHE A 79 6.59 2.65 2.14
CA PHE A 79 5.61 3.56 2.77
C PHE A 79 5.90 5.01 2.45
N LEU A 80 4.84 5.76 2.12
CA LEU A 80 4.86 7.21 2.18
C LEU A 80 5.34 7.62 3.57
N ALA A 81 6.16 8.67 3.61
CA ALA A 81 6.78 9.19 4.82
C ALA A 81 7.89 8.32 5.46
N SER A 82 8.31 7.20 4.83
CA SER A 82 9.46 6.41 5.28
C SER A 82 10.81 6.94 4.73
N GLY A 83 11.94 6.44 5.25
CA GLY A 83 13.27 6.78 4.74
C GLY A 83 13.79 8.15 5.21
N LYS A 84 13.65 9.20 4.40
CA LYS A 84 14.38 10.49 4.60
C LYS A 84 13.98 11.25 5.87
N VAL A 85 12.78 11.02 6.42
CA VAL A 85 12.22 11.76 7.57
C VAL A 85 11.96 10.84 8.77
N CYS A 86 12.30 9.54 8.66
CA CYS A 86 12.13 8.53 9.72
C CYS A 86 10.78 8.62 10.46
N SER A 87 9.66 8.68 9.72
CA SER A 87 8.34 8.68 10.37
C SER A 87 8.06 7.33 11.03
N ASP A 88 7.52 7.35 12.24
CA ASP A 88 7.14 6.15 12.97
C ASP A 88 5.63 5.87 12.88
N TYR A 89 5.23 4.68 13.35
CA TYR A 89 3.84 4.23 13.37
C TYR A 89 3.16 4.19 12.00
N LEU A 90 3.89 4.02 10.90
CA LEU A 90 3.32 3.79 9.57
C LEU A 90 2.55 2.46 9.55
N SER A 91 1.50 2.39 8.73
CA SER A 91 0.64 1.21 8.64
C SER A 91 -0.28 1.28 7.42
N LEU A 92 -0.94 0.15 7.15
CA LEU A 92 -2.16 0.12 6.35
C LEU A 92 -3.29 0.79 7.15
N LEU A 93 -4.08 1.61 6.49
CA LEU A 93 -5.22 2.26 7.11
C LEU A 93 -6.47 1.46 6.76
N ALA A 94 -7.28 1.13 7.75
CA ALA A 94 -8.54 0.42 7.54
C ALA A 94 -9.55 0.77 8.62
N THR A 95 -10.84 0.69 8.29
CA THR A 95 -11.90 0.69 9.31
C THR A 95 -11.81 -0.58 10.14
N GLU A 96 -12.09 -0.52 11.44
CA GLU A 96 -12.05 -1.70 12.33
C GLU A 96 -12.92 -2.85 11.82
N ALA A 97 -14.11 -2.54 11.27
CA ALA A 97 -15.05 -3.52 10.77
C ALA A 97 -14.56 -4.28 9.51
N HIS A 98 -13.60 -3.71 8.76
CA HIS A 98 -13.15 -4.26 7.48
C HIS A 98 -11.64 -4.54 7.44
N GLU A 99 -10.92 -4.45 8.57
CA GLU A 99 -9.45 -4.57 8.62
C GLU A 99 -8.95 -5.81 7.87
N ASP A 100 -9.48 -6.99 8.21
CA ASP A 100 -9.06 -8.25 7.58
C ASP A 100 -9.40 -8.32 6.09
N ALA A 101 -10.60 -7.86 5.71
CA ALA A 101 -11.02 -7.85 4.32
C ALA A 101 -10.18 -6.89 3.47
N VAL A 102 -9.80 -5.74 4.04
CA VAL A 102 -8.92 -4.75 3.41
C VAL A 102 -7.51 -5.32 3.22
N ILE A 103 -6.95 -5.95 4.25
CA ILE A 103 -5.61 -6.55 4.19
C ILE A 103 -5.56 -7.64 3.12
N SER A 104 -6.54 -8.55 3.11
CA SER A 104 -6.61 -9.61 2.12
C SER A 104 -6.80 -9.07 0.70
N ALA A 105 -7.61 -8.03 0.52
CA ALA A 105 -7.78 -7.39 -0.79
C ALA A 105 -6.47 -6.75 -1.29
N ILE A 106 -5.75 -6.06 -0.40
CA ILE A 106 -4.43 -5.46 -0.71
C ILE A 106 -3.41 -6.55 -1.05
N ALA A 107 -3.36 -7.61 -0.25
CA ALA A 107 -2.45 -8.74 -0.48
C ALA A 107 -2.70 -9.37 -1.85
N SER A 108 -3.95 -9.73 -2.17
CA SER A 108 -4.31 -10.29 -3.47
C SER A 108 -3.92 -9.38 -4.64
N TRP A 109 -4.14 -8.06 -4.49
CA TRP A 109 -3.72 -7.11 -5.52
C TRP A 109 -2.20 -7.06 -5.69
N LEU A 110 -1.44 -7.03 -4.59
CA LEU A 110 0.02 -7.02 -4.62
C LEU A 110 0.59 -8.32 -5.19
N ILE A 111 0.02 -9.47 -4.82
CA ILE A 111 0.41 -10.78 -5.34
C ILE A 111 0.22 -10.83 -6.85
N ALA A 112 -0.93 -10.37 -7.35
CA ALA A 112 -1.18 -10.27 -8.79
C ALA A 112 -0.21 -9.30 -9.50
N ALA A 113 0.26 -8.27 -8.79
CA ALA A 113 1.23 -7.29 -9.28
C ALA A 113 2.71 -7.70 -9.14
N ASN A 114 3.04 -8.75 -8.39
CA ASN A 114 4.43 -9.11 -8.20
C ASN A 114 5.04 -9.71 -9.50
N ARG A 115 6.29 -9.36 -9.84
CA ARG A 115 6.97 -9.89 -11.05
C ARG A 115 7.42 -11.34 -10.92
N GLY A 116 7.64 -11.84 -9.71
CA GLY A 116 8.16 -13.18 -9.44
C GLY A 116 7.15 -14.30 -9.61
N ARG A 117 5.87 -13.99 -9.89
CA ARG A 117 4.82 -15.00 -10.05
C ARG A 117 4.74 -15.46 -11.50
N GLN A 118 4.97 -16.75 -11.75
CA GLN A 118 4.46 -17.38 -12.96
C GLN A 118 2.94 -17.41 -12.86
N ASN A 119 2.22 -16.97 -13.91
CA ASN A 119 0.77 -17.07 -14.00
C ASN A 119 0.35 -18.53 -13.77
N GLY A 120 -0.01 -18.82 -12.53
CA GLY A 120 -0.37 -20.13 -12.04
C GLY A 120 -1.67 -20.01 -11.27
N ASP A 121 -2.71 -20.45 -11.97
CA ASP A 121 -4.00 -20.93 -11.48
C ASP A 121 -5.21 -20.00 -11.50
N THR A 122 -6.14 -20.45 -12.33
CA THR A 122 -7.49 -20.04 -12.64
C THR A 122 -8.43 -20.33 -11.47
N SER A 123 -8.61 -19.36 -10.58
CA SER A 123 -9.86 -19.25 -9.82
C SER A 123 -10.88 -18.51 -10.70
N ASN A 124 -12.16 -18.90 -10.60
CA ASN A 124 -13.29 -18.35 -11.37
C ASN A 124 -13.66 -16.90 -10.96
N GLU A 125 -12.68 -16.16 -10.45
CA GLU A 125 -12.79 -14.81 -9.93
C GLU A 125 -12.37 -13.82 -11.02
N LYS A 126 -13.04 -12.66 -11.05
CA LYS A 126 -12.74 -11.62 -12.05
C LYS A 126 -11.26 -11.24 -11.94
N PRO A 127 -10.48 -11.23 -13.06
CA PRO A 127 -9.07 -10.91 -13.00
C PRO A 127 -8.82 -9.56 -12.33
N ILE A 128 -7.88 -9.52 -11.40
CA ILE A 128 -7.47 -8.26 -10.77
C ILE A 128 -6.82 -7.38 -11.84
N PRO A 129 -7.30 -6.14 -12.08
CA PRO A 129 -6.81 -5.29 -13.16
C PRO A 129 -5.45 -4.69 -12.79
N VAL A 130 -4.39 -5.42 -13.08
CA VAL A 130 -3.00 -5.03 -12.80
C VAL A 130 -2.22 -4.88 -14.10
N GLY A 131 -1.58 -3.72 -14.30
CA GLY A 131 -0.76 -3.43 -15.48
C GLY A 131 0.74 -3.50 -15.23
N ASP A 132 1.54 -3.36 -16.28
CA ASP A 132 3.01 -3.38 -16.18
C ASP A 132 3.57 -2.27 -15.28
N SER A 133 2.91 -1.12 -15.25
CA SER A 133 3.25 0.00 -14.36
C SER A 133 3.06 -0.32 -12.88
N ASP A 134 2.29 -1.35 -12.55
CA ASP A 134 2.00 -1.78 -11.16
C ASP A 134 2.99 -2.81 -10.63
N ARG A 135 3.85 -3.33 -11.52
CA ARG A 135 4.82 -4.37 -11.18
C ARG A 135 5.82 -3.93 -10.12
N TRP A 136 6.05 -4.78 -9.13
CA TRP A 136 7.02 -4.58 -8.06
C TRP A 136 7.83 -5.86 -7.80
N ASP A 137 9.01 -5.69 -7.21
CA ASP A 137 9.99 -6.76 -6.97
C ASP A 137 10.22 -7.00 -5.47
N LEU A 138 10.20 -5.94 -4.67
CA LEU A 138 10.48 -5.95 -3.24
C LEU A 138 9.48 -5.06 -2.48
N LEU A 139 8.93 -5.55 -1.38
CA LEU A 139 8.24 -4.71 -0.40
C LEU A 139 9.24 -4.34 0.70
N GLU A 140 9.59 -3.06 0.82
CA GLU A 140 10.53 -2.56 1.82
C GLU A 140 9.80 -1.66 2.82
N LEU A 141 9.74 -2.14 4.05
CA LEU A 141 8.91 -1.63 5.12
C LEU A 141 9.79 -1.09 6.25
N ASP A 142 9.55 0.15 6.64
CA ASP A 142 10.28 0.90 7.66
C ASP A 142 9.30 1.82 8.40
N GLY A 143 9.62 2.23 9.63
CA GLY A 143 8.80 3.13 10.43
C GLY A 143 7.53 2.49 11.00
N ILE A 144 7.50 1.16 11.17
CA ILE A 144 6.31 0.41 11.58
C ILE A 144 6.48 -0.11 13.00
N SER A 145 5.50 0.15 13.86
CA SER A 145 5.50 -0.39 15.21
C SER A 145 5.57 -1.93 15.21
N ALA A 146 6.30 -2.50 16.17
CA ALA A 146 6.36 -3.96 16.36
C ALA A 146 4.98 -4.60 16.52
N THR A 147 4.01 -3.86 17.08
CA THR A 147 2.65 -4.31 17.36
C THR A 147 1.63 -3.99 16.25
N ASP A 148 2.08 -3.47 15.10
CA ASP A 148 1.18 -3.12 13.99
C ASP A 148 0.63 -4.39 13.31
N ARG A 149 -0.56 -4.81 13.75
CA ARG A 149 -1.21 -6.03 13.26
C ARG A 149 -1.56 -5.97 11.76
N PRO A 150 -2.07 -4.86 11.19
CA PRO A 150 -2.44 -4.84 9.78
C PRO A 150 -1.25 -5.14 8.88
N THR A 151 -0.11 -4.51 9.16
CA THR A 151 1.10 -4.74 8.38
C THR A 151 1.66 -6.15 8.61
N ALA A 152 1.64 -6.66 9.85
CA ALA A 152 2.10 -8.02 10.13
C ALA A 152 1.32 -9.09 9.34
N LYS A 153 -0.01 -8.99 9.31
CA LYS A 153 -0.89 -9.90 8.53
C LYS A 153 -0.63 -9.80 7.03
N LEU A 154 -0.42 -8.59 6.51
CA LEU A 154 -0.06 -8.42 5.10
C LEU A 154 1.26 -9.13 4.77
N ILE A 155 2.29 -8.94 5.60
CA ILE A 155 3.61 -9.54 5.38
C ILE A 155 3.49 -11.07 5.34
N GLU A 156 2.74 -11.65 6.27
CA GLU A 156 2.47 -13.10 6.31
C GLU A 156 1.88 -13.60 4.98
N GLN A 157 0.79 -13.00 4.52
CA GLN A 157 0.14 -13.39 3.26
C GLN A 157 1.07 -13.25 2.03
N LEU A 158 1.90 -12.21 2.00
CA LEU A 158 2.84 -11.99 0.89
C LEU A 158 3.98 -13.02 0.89
N VAL A 159 4.55 -13.31 2.06
CA VAL A 159 5.65 -14.28 2.22
C VAL A 159 5.17 -15.69 1.90
N GLU A 160 3.97 -16.07 2.34
CA GLU A 160 3.33 -17.36 1.99
C GLU A 160 3.20 -17.55 0.47
N GLN A 161 3.03 -16.45 -0.27
CA GLN A 161 2.92 -16.45 -1.73
C GLN A 161 4.26 -16.22 -2.44
N GLY A 162 5.38 -16.32 -1.71
CA GLY A 162 6.73 -16.24 -2.25
C GLY A 162 7.19 -14.81 -2.62
N CYS A 163 6.46 -13.78 -2.19
CA CYS A 163 6.89 -12.41 -2.42
C CYS A 163 8.06 -12.01 -1.51
N VAL A 164 8.98 -11.20 -2.03
CA VAL A 164 10.13 -10.71 -1.26
C VAL A 164 9.70 -9.51 -0.42
N VAL A 165 9.83 -9.64 0.90
CA VAL A 165 9.49 -8.59 1.87
C VAL A 165 10.65 -8.36 2.83
N ASN A 166 11.06 -7.10 2.99
CA ASN A 166 12.04 -6.66 3.96
C ASN A 166 11.37 -5.72 4.96
N ARG A 167 11.42 -6.08 6.24
CA ARG A 167 11.01 -5.21 7.36
C ARG A 167 12.26 -4.76 8.11
N ARG A 168 12.43 -3.45 8.27
CA ARG A 168 13.51 -2.83 9.03
C ARG A 168 12.97 -2.14 10.28
#